data_AF-A0A955B0S5-F1
#
_entry.id   AF-A0A955B0S5-F1
#
_cell.length_a   1.000
_cell.length_b   1.000
_cell.length_c   1.000
_cell.angle_alpha   90.00
_cell.angle_beta   90.00
_cell.angle_gamma   90.00
#
_symmetry.space_group_name_H-M   'P 1'
#
loop_
_entity.id
_entity.type
_entity.pdbx_description
1 polymer ?
#
loop_
_entity_poly.entity_id
_entity_poly.type
_entity_poly.pdbx_seq_one_letter_code
_entity_poly.pdbx_strand_id
1 'polypeptide(L)'
;GAYRTRINNKPVDATSDLFNKQTLAGMDGLKRYLLTSRQDQLARAMVHKMTAYALGRPLSFGDRADMDRLTVQFRQQDDRLGDLVHLVIRSDLFNSR
;
A
#
# COMPACT_ATOMS: atom_id res chain seq x y z
N GLY A 1 6.34 -15.76 7.41
CA GLY A 1 7.68 -16.17 6.95
C GLY A 1 8.72 -15.20 7.50
N ALA A 2 9.89 -15.68 7.93
CA ALA A 2 10.97 -14.82 8.45
C ALA A 2 11.77 -14.17 7.30
N TYR A 3 12.30 -12.97 7.53
CA TYR A 3 13.24 -12.31 6.62
C TYR A 3 14.52 -13.15 6.51
N ARG A 4 15.03 -13.32 5.28
CA ARG A 4 16.20 -14.17 4.99
C ARG A 4 17.08 -13.51 3.94
N THR A 5 18.39 -13.51 4.20
CA THR A 5 19.42 -13.08 3.25
C THR A 5 20.21 -14.25 2.66
N ARG A 6 19.96 -15.47 3.16
CA ARG A 6 20.60 -16.72 2.71
C ARG A 6 19.60 -17.88 2.64
N ILE A 7 19.79 -18.78 1.68
CA ILE A 7 19.08 -20.07 1.55
C ILE A 7 20.13 -21.16 1.35
N ASN A 8 20.12 -22.21 2.18
CA ASN A 8 21.11 -23.30 2.15
C ASN A 8 22.57 -22.78 2.13
N ASN A 9 22.90 -21.84 3.02
CA ASN A 9 24.18 -21.13 3.09
C ASN A 9 24.58 -20.28 1.85
N LYS A 10 23.75 -20.21 0.81
CA LYS A 10 23.99 -19.36 -0.36
C LYS A 10 23.32 -17.99 -0.19
N PRO A 11 23.97 -16.89 -0.60
CA PRO A 11 23.34 -15.58 -0.59
C PRO A 11 22.11 -15.57 -1.50
N VAL A 12 21.04 -14.92 -1.06
CA VAL A 12 19.87 -14.68 -1.88
C VAL A 12 20.14 -13.48 -2.77
N ASP A 13 20.03 -13.67 -4.08
CA ASP A 13 19.91 -12.56 -5.00
C ASP A 13 18.47 -12.04 -4.97
N ALA A 14 18.31 -10.83 -4.44
CA ALA A 14 17.04 -10.13 -4.36
C ALA A 14 16.94 -8.99 -5.39
N THR A 15 17.86 -8.92 -6.36
CA THR A 15 17.84 -7.91 -7.40
C THR A 15 16.81 -8.24 -8.47
N SER A 16 16.22 -7.22 -9.11
CA SER A 16 15.25 -7.40 -10.18
C SER A 16 15.24 -6.18 -11.10
N ASP A 17 15.13 -6.40 -12.41
CA ASP A 17 14.97 -5.32 -13.38
C ASP A 17 13.51 -5.17 -13.81
N LEU A 18 12.99 -3.96 -13.71
CA LEU A 18 11.65 -3.61 -14.18
C LEU A 18 11.63 -3.42 -15.71
N PHE A 19 10.45 -3.47 -16.31
CA PHE A 19 10.26 -3.24 -17.76
C PHE A 19 10.79 -1.89 -18.26
N ASN A 20 10.84 -0.89 -17.38
CA ASN A 20 11.43 0.42 -17.67
C ASN A 20 12.96 0.47 -17.46
N LYS A 21 13.61 -0.70 -17.31
CA LYS A 21 15.04 -0.88 -17.05
C LYS A 21 15.53 -0.32 -15.72
N GLN A 22 14.62 -0.04 -14.78
CA GLN A 22 15.01 0.35 -13.43
C GLN A 22 15.31 -0.89 -12.59
N THR A 23 16.54 -0.97 -12.09
CA THR A 23 16.96 -2.04 -11.17
C THR A 23 16.44 -1.77 -9.75
N LEU A 24 15.82 -2.78 -9.16
CA LEU A 24 15.42 -2.85 -7.77
C LEU A 24 16.47 -3.67 -7.01
N ALA A 25 17.29 -2.99 -6.21
CA ALA A 25 18.24 -3.64 -5.32
C ALA A 25 17.54 -4.13 -4.04
N GLY A 26 16.90 -5.30 -4.10
CA GLY A 26 16.21 -5.90 -2.96
C GLY A 26 15.06 -5.04 -2.41
N MET A 27 14.77 -5.24 -1.12
CA MET A 27 13.66 -4.55 -0.45
C MET A 27 13.86 -3.04 -0.34
N ASP A 28 15.09 -2.57 -0.13
CA ASP A 28 15.37 -1.14 -0.05
C ASP A 28 15.20 -0.45 -1.41
N GLY A 29 15.61 -1.12 -2.50
CA GLY A 29 15.38 -0.67 -3.86
C GLY A 29 13.89 -0.57 -4.18
N LEU A 30 13.10 -1.58 -3.80
CA LEU A 30 11.65 -1.56 -3.95
C LEU A 30 11.00 -0.43 -3.15
N LYS A 31 11.36 -0.29 -1.86
CA LYS A 31 10.84 0.79 -1.00
C LYS A 31 11.12 2.16 -1.61
N ARG A 32 12.36 2.38 -2.06
CA ARG A 32 12.75 3.64 -2.72
C ARG A 32 11.91 3.88 -3.97
N TYR A 33 11.81 2.90 -4.86
CA TYR A 33 11.02 3.02 -6.09
C TYR A 33 9.55 3.33 -5.82
N LEU A 34 8.94 2.66 -4.84
CA LEU A 34 7.54 2.91 -4.49
C LEU A 34 7.34 4.32 -3.94
N LEU A 35 8.26 4.81 -3.10
CA LEU A 35 8.18 6.15 -2.52
C LEU A 35 8.46 7.26 -3.55
N THR A 36 9.36 7.05 -4.51
CA THR A 36 9.74 8.10 -5.47
C THR A 36 8.87 8.12 -6.73
N SER A 37 8.46 6.94 -7.22
CA SER A 37 7.90 6.80 -8.56
C SER A 37 6.46 6.30 -8.56
N ARG A 38 5.98 5.73 -7.45
CA ARG A 38 4.66 5.08 -7.36
C ARG A 38 3.92 5.42 -6.06
N GLN A 39 4.22 6.55 -5.42
CA GLN A 39 3.71 6.84 -4.08
C GLN A 39 2.18 6.88 -4.03
N ASP A 40 1.55 7.50 -5.03
CA ASP A 40 0.08 7.57 -5.09
C ASP A 40 -0.56 6.19 -5.32
N GLN A 41 0.11 5.32 -6.07
CA GLN A 41 -0.36 3.94 -6.28
C GLN A 41 -0.22 3.12 -4.98
N LEU A 42 0.88 3.32 -4.26
CA LEU A 42 1.08 2.70 -2.94
C LEU A 42 0.01 3.19 -1.96
N ALA A 43 -0.24 4.50 -1.88
CA ALA A 43 -1.24 5.06 -1.00
C ALA A 43 -2.65 4.52 -1.30
N ARG A 44 -3.06 4.52 -2.58
CA ARG A 44 -4.34 3.94 -3.01
C ARG A 44 -4.44 2.46 -2.64
N ALA A 45 -3.37 1.68 -2.83
CA ALA A 45 -3.34 0.27 -2.48
C ALA A 45 -3.47 0.05 -0.96
N MET A 46 -2.82 0.88 -0.15
CA MET A 46 -2.92 0.84 1.32
C MET A 46 -4.33 1.16 1.79
N VAL A 47 -4.94 2.24 1.29
CA VAL A 47 -6.33 2.59 1.61
C VAL A 47 -7.24 1.43 1.20
N HIS A 48 -7.10 0.89 0.00
CA HIS A 48 -7.94 -0.21 -0.49
C HIS A 48 -7.83 -1.46 0.39
N LYS A 49 -6.61 -1.87 0.76
CA LYS A 49 -6.42 -3.06 1.60
C LYS A 49 -6.92 -2.84 3.03
N MET A 50 -6.67 -1.66 3.61
CA MET A 50 -7.14 -1.34 4.96
C MET A 50 -8.66 -1.27 5.03
N THR A 51 -9.31 -0.58 4.10
CA THR A 51 -10.77 -0.46 4.06
C THR A 51 -11.42 -1.82 3.81
N ALA A 52 -10.93 -2.62 2.85
CA ALA A 52 -11.47 -3.96 2.61
C ALA A 52 -11.36 -4.87 3.85
N TYR A 53 -10.23 -4.79 4.56
CA TYR A 53 -10.04 -5.50 5.83
C TYR A 53 -11.03 -5.01 6.91
N ALA A 54 -11.15 -3.70 7.09
CA ALA A 54 -12.03 -3.10 8.09
C ALA A 54 -13.53 -3.40 7.85
N LEU A 55 -13.96 -3.43 6.59
CA LEU A 55 -15.35 -3.74 6.21
C LEU A 55 -15.66 -5.24 6.22
N GLY A 56 -14.64 -6.10 6.24
CA GLY A 56 -14.78 -7.55 6.12
C GLY A 56 -15.34 -8.02 4.77
N ARG A 57 -15.23 -7.20 3.71
CA ARG A 57 -15.73 -7.52 2.37
C ARG A 57 -14.84 -6.96 1.26
N PRO A 58 -14.89 -7.53 0.05
CA PRO A 58 -14.37 -6.88 -1.14
C PRO A 58 -15.03 -5.52 -1.37
N LEU A 59 -14.24 -4.56 -1.84
CA LEU A 59 -14.74 -3.26 -2.30
C LEU A 59 -15.38 -3.43 -3.68
N SER A 60 -16.52 -2.78 -3.85
CA SER A 60 -17.34 -2.79 -5.06
C SER A 60 -17.12 -1.50 -5.86
N PHE A 61 -17.70 -1.45 -7.06
CA PHE A 61 -17.68 -0.22 -7.86
C PHE A 61 -18.35 0.98 -7.16
N GLY A 62 -19.37 0.73 -6.33
CA GLY A 62 -20.06 1.78 -5.57
C GLY A 62 -19.15 2.48 -4.55
N ASP A 63 -18.14 1.77 -4.05
CA ASP A 63 -17.21 2.31 -3.04
C ASP A 63 -16.11 3.19 -3.65
N ARG A 64 -16.03 3.28 -4.99
CA ARG A 64 -14.89 3.92 -5.69
C ARG A 64 -14.74 5.40 -5.34
N ALA A 65 -15.86 6.13 -5.27
CA ALA A 65 -15.83 7.56 -4.96
C ALA A 65 -15.28 7.81 -3.54
N ASP A 66 -15.74 7.03 -2.56
CA ASP A 66 -15.25 7.09 -1.19
C ASP A 66 -13.78 6.68 -1.07
N MET A 67 -13.38 5.65 -1.81
CA MET A 67 -12.00 5.20 -1.86
C MET A 67 -11.05 6.27 -2.44
N ASP A 68 -11.47 6.96 -3.50
CA ASP A 68 -10.70 8.05 -4.08
C ASP A 68 -10.61 9.23 -3.09
N ARG A 69 -11.71 9.58 -2.38
CA ARG A 69 -11.71 10.61 -1.33
C ARG A 69 -10.78 10.26 -0.16
N LEU A 70 -10.89 9.04 0.38
CA LEU A 70 -10.03 8.55 1.46
C LEU A 70 -8.56 8.54 1.06
N THR A 71 -8.26 8.19 -0.20
CA THR A 71 -6.89 8.22 -0.70
C THR A 71 -6.34 9.65 -0.70
N VAL A 72 -7.13 10.64 -1.15
CA VAL A 72 -6.71 12.06 -1.10
C VAL A 72 -6.48 12.52 0.33
N GLN A 73 -7.39 12.23 1.26
CA GLN A 73 -7.24 12.60 2.67
C GLN A 73 -6.01 11.92 3.31
N PHE A 74 -5.75 10.66 2.96
CA PHE A 74 -4.58 9.94 3.44
C PHE A 74 -3.26 10.57 2.94
N ARG A 75 -3.20 11.00 1.67
CA ARG A 75 -2.05 11.74 1.12
C ARG A 75 -1.83 13.08 1.83
N GLN A 76 -2.93 13.78 2.16
CA GLN A 76 -2.88 15.05 2.89
C GLN A 76 -2.41 14.90 4.34
N GLN A 77 -2.45 13.68 4.89
CA GLN A 77 -1.97 13.34 6.23
C GLN A 77 -0.61 12.61 6.19
N ASP A 78 0.21 12.93 5.20
CA ASP A 78 1.59 12.42 5.04
C ASP A 78 1.71 10.89 5.01
N ASP A 79 0.69 10.19 4.47
CA ASP A 79 0.63 8.73 4.36
C ASP A 79 0.79 7.98 5.71
N ARG A 80 0.44 8.61 6.83
CA ARG A 80 0.63 8.02 8.16
C ARG A 80 -0.39 6.92 8.42
N LEU A 81 0.07 5.69 8.62
CA LEU A 81 -0.81 4.52 8.78
C LEU A 81 -1.75 4.62 9.99
N GLY A 82 -1.34 5.27 11.08
CA GLY A 82 -2.22 5.52 12.22
C GLY A 82 -3.40 6.42 11.83
N ASP A 83 -3.15 7.43 11.01
CA ASP A 83 -4.17 8.36 10.55
C ASP A 83 -5.11 7.69 9.54
N LEU A 84 -4.61 6.75 8.72
CA LEU A 84 -5.45 5.93 7.85
C LEU A 84 -6.51 5.14 8.61
N VAL A 85 -6.16 4.56 9.77
CA VAL A 85 -7.14 3.85 10.61
C VAL A 85 -8.23 4.82 11.05
N HIS A 86 -7.86 6.03 11.50
CA HIS A 86 -8.82 7.06 11.90
C HIS A 86 -9.70 7.54 10.74
N LEU A 87 -9.15 7.67 9.54
CA LEU A 87 -9.91 8.01 8.33
C LEU A 87 -10.94 6.93 8.00
N VAL A 88 -10.54 5.66 8.05
CA VAL A 88 -11.45 4.54 7.74
C VAL A 88 -12.59 4.44 8.75
N ILE A 89 -12.33 4.47 10.05
CA ILE A 89 -13.40 4.35 11.07
C ILE A 89 -14.37 5.53 11.08
N ARG A 90 -13.94 6.72 10.61
CA ARG A 90 -14.78 7.92 10.49
C ARG A 90 -15.49 8.02 9.14
N SER A 91 -15.17 7.14 8.19
CA SER A 91 -15.76 7.18 6.85
C SER A 91 -17.21 6.71 6.86
N ASP A 92 -18.01 7.23 5.93
CA ASP A 92 -19.37 6.75 5.71
C ASP A 92 -19.36 5.28 5.31
N LEU A 93 -18.35 4.80 4.56
CA LEU A 93 -18.20 3.38 4.21
C LEU A 93 -18.23 2.44 5.41
N PHE A 94 -17.62 2.86 6.53
CA PHE A 94 -17.56 2.08 7.75
C PHE A 94 -18.84 2.21 8.59
N ASN A 95 -19.47 3.38 8.57
CA ASN A 95 -20.62 3.71 9.42
C ASN A 95 -21.99 3.56 8.73
N SER A 96 -22.06 3.39 7.41
CA SER A 96 -23.29 3.22 6.64
C SER A 96 -23.88 1.80 6.76
N ARG A 97 -23.58 1.11 7.85
CA ARG A 97 -24.08 -0.23 8.17
C ARG A 97 -24.87 -0.21 9.46
#